data_AF-A0A8X7VPU1-F1
#
_entry.id   AF-A0A8X7VPU1-F1
#
_cell.length_a   1.000
_cell.length_b   1.000
_cell.length_c   1.000
_cell.angle_alpha   90.00
_cell.angle_beta   90.00
_cell.angle_gamma   90.00
#
_symmetry.space_group_name_H-M   'P 1'
#
loop_
_entity.id
_entity.type
_entity.pdbx_description
1 polymer ?
#
loop_
_entity_poly.entity_id
_entity_poly.type
_entity_poly.pdbx_seq_one_letter_code
_entity_poly.pdbx_strand_id
1 'polypeptide(L)'
;MTEFQMGVENKAVTELQEEEVETNSSSQESLPKPQVMYRCRKCRRIVAIEENIAPHEPGRGEECFAWKKRSGNECIHDGFVEEKLLCLGCNARLGYFNWAGMQCSCGA
;
A
#
# COMPACT_ATOMS: atom_id res chain seq x y z
N MET A 1 33.12 -53.18 -21.92
CA MET A 1 34.37 -53.18 -21.14
C MET A 1 35.15 -51.95 -21.59
N THR A 2 34.78 -50.78 -21.09
CA THR A 2 35.37 -50.09 -19.92
C THR A 2 36.70 -49.43 -20.25
N GLU A 3 36.62 -48.15 -20.59
CA GLU A 3 37.65 -47.12 -20.50
C GLU A 3 36.94 -45.86 -20.01
N PHE A 4 37.51 -44.92 -19.27
CA PHE A 4 38.62 -44.85 -18.30
C PHE A 4 38.37 -43.49 -17.60
N GLN A 5 38.70 -43.38 -16.32
CA GLN A 5 38.16 -42.34 -15.44
C GLN A 5 39.05 -41.08 -15.31
N MET A 6 38.40 -39.99 -14.90
CA MET A 6 38.90 -38.80 -14.17
C MET A 6 39.56 -37.66 -14.96
N GLY A 7 39.07 -36.45 -14.71
CA GLY A 7 39.72 -35.20 -15.10
C GLY A 7 38.97 -33.99 -14.55
N VAL A 8 39.57 -33.35 -13.55
CA VAL A 8 39.08 -32.24 -12.73
C VAL A 8 39.07 -30.88 -13.45
N GLU A 9 38.06 -30.09 -13.06
CA GLU A 9 38.06 -28.63 -12.82
C GLU A 9 38.46 -27.58 -13.89
N ASN A 10 37.62 -26.53 -13.90
CA ASN A 10 37.93 -25.09 -13.91
C ASN A 10 37.65 -24.25 -15.18
N LYS A 11 36.77 -23.26 -14.92
CA LYS A 11 36.73 -21.87 -15.40
C LYS A 11 36.46 -21.62 -16.89
N ALA A 12 35.34 -20.96 -17.16
CA ALA A 12 35.40 -19.54 -17.55
C ALA A 12 34.04 -18.87 -17.41
N VAL A 13 34.07 -17.74 -16.72
CA VAL A 13 33.08 -16.67 -16.77
C VAL A 13 33.02 -16.12 -18.18
N THR A 14 31.81 -15.98 -18.71
CA THR A 14 31.38 -14.97 -19.70
C THR A 14 29.87 -14.85 -19.47
N GLU A 15 29.38 -13.96 -18.60
CA GLU A 15 29.12 -12.55 -18.92
C GLU A 15 28.87 -12.37 -20.43
N LEU A 16 27.62 -12.16 -20.82
CA LEU A 16 27.16 -10.98 -21.54
C LEU A 16 25.65 -11.09 -21.81
N GLN A 17 24.95 -10.11 -21.23
CA GLN A 17 23.92 -9.28 -21.85
C GLN A 17 22.54 -9.88 -22.16
N GLU A 18 21.60 -9.35 -21.39
CA GLU A 18 20.19 -9.13 -21.72
C GLU A 18 20.00 -8.73 -23.19
N GLU A 19 19.11 -9.44 -23.88
CA GLU A 19 18.17 -8.91 -24.86
C GLU A 19 16.97 -9.88 -24.82
N GLU A 20 15.91 -9.50 -24.12
CA GLU A 20 14.74 -8.83 -24.69
C GLU A 20 13.74 -9.79 -25.33
N VAL A 21 12.51 -9.71 -24.80
CA VAL A 21 11.25 -9.89 -25.53
C VAL A 21 10.95 -11.35 -25.93
N GLU A 22 10.11 -12.01 -25.14
CA GLU A 22 8.68 -12.16 -25.47
C GLU A 22 7.96 -12.90 -24.32
N THR A 23 6.75 -12.42 -24.07
CA THR A 23 5.62 -13.09 -23.40
C THR A 23 5.87 -14.54 -22.96
N ASN A 24 6.07 -14.74 -21.66
CA ASN A 24 5.79 -16.03 -21.05
C ASN A 24 4.95 -15.83 -19.80
N SER A 25 3.70 -16.29 -19.90
CA SER A 25 2.83 -16.57 -18.78
C SER A 25 3.60 -17.32 -17.70
N SER A 26 4.00 -16.61 -16.64
CA SER A 26 4.49 -17.23 -15.42
C SER A 26 3.41 -17.06 -14.36
N SER A 27 2.55 -18.07 -14.30
CA SER A 27 1.62 -18.30 -13.20
C SER A 27 2.41 -18.40 -11.90
N GLN A 28 2.59 -17.27 -11.22
CA GLN A 28 2.88 -17.30 -9.80
C GLN A 28 1.53 -17.43 -9.09
N GLU A 29 1.09 -18.68 -8.90
CA GLU A 29 0.02 -18.97 -7.95
C GLU A 29 0.58 -18.73 -6.54
N SER A 30 0.65 -17.46 -6.14
CA SER A 30 0.61 -17.12 -4.73
C SER A 30 -0.74 -17.61 -4.22
N LEU A 31 -0.75 -18.41 -3.15
CA LEU A 31 -1.99 -18.76 -2.44
C LEU A 31 -2.85 -17.50 -2.32
N PRO A 32 -4.15 -17.54 -2.63
CA PRO A 32 -4.98 -16.35 -2.64
C PRO A 32 -4.96 -15.75 -1.24
N LYS A 33 -4.21 -14.66 -1.08
CA LYS A 33 -4.18 -13.90 0.18
C LYS A 33 -5.63 -13.57 0.51
N PRO A 34 -6.11 -13.81 1.74
CA PRO A 34 -7.49 -13.53 2.08
C PRO A 34 -7.76 -12.05 1.82
N GLN A 35 -8.61 -11.78 0.83
CA GLN A 35 -8.96 -10.42 0.41
C GLN A 35 -9.82 -9.75 1.50
N VAL A 36 -9.19 -8.90 2.31
CA VAL A 36 -9.89 -8.09 3.31
C VAL A 36 -10.67 -6.97 2.60
N MET A 37 -11.98 -6.92 2.85
CA MET A 37 -12.89 -5.92 2.29
C MET A 37 -13.57 -5.13 3.40
N TYR A 38 -13.46 -3.81 3.36
CA TYR A 38 -14.12 -2.90 4.28
C TYR A 38 -15.52 -2.57 3.79
N ARG A 39 -16.49 -2.62 4.70
CA ARG A 39 -17.90 -2.38 4.40
C ARG A 39 -18.47 -1.26 5.26
N CYS A 40 -19.29 -0.41 4.65
CA CYS A 40 -20.05 0.59 5.38
C CYS A 40 -20.89 -0.09 6.48
N ARG A 41 -20.78 0.40 7.72
CA ARG A 41 -21.48 -0.18 8.87
C ARG A 41 -23.00 -0.13 8.74
N LYS A 42 -23.55 0.88 8.04
CA LYS A 42 -25.00 1.08 7.88
C LYS A 42 -25.60 0.22 6.75
N CYS A 43 -25.03 0.26 5.55
CA CYS A 43 -25.62 -0.40 4.37
C CYS A 43 -24.82 -1.59 3.82
N ARG A 44 -23.72 -1.97 4.47
CA ARG A 44 -22.84 -3.09 4.10
C ARG A 44 -22.18 -2.99 2.71
N ARG A 45 -22.35 -1.87 1.99
CA ARG A 45 -21.65 -1.58 0.73
C ARG A 45 -20.13 -1.58 0.95
N ILE A 46 -19.38 -2.18 0.04
CA ILE A 46 -17.92 -2.18 0.06
C ILE A 46 -17.42 -0.74 -0.16
N VAL A 47 -16.47 -0.28 0.65
CA VAL A 47 -15.93 1.09 0.60
C VAL A 47 -14.42 1.15 0.34
N ALA A 48 -13.69 0.09 0.66
CA ALA A 48 -12.26 -0.04 0.42
C ALA A 48 -11.86 -1.54 0.48
N ILE A 49 -10.71 -1.87 -0.09
CA ILE A 49 -10.02 -3.15 0.06
C ILE A 49 -8.69 -2.96 0.80
N GLU A 50 -8.04 -4.04 1.21
CA GLU A 50 -6.73 -4.01 1.91
C GLU A 50 -5.68 -3.17 1.16
N GLU A 51 -5.67 -3.27 -0.17
CA GLU A 51 -4.73 -2.55 -1.05
C GLU A 51 -4.91 -1.03 -1.03
N ASN A 52 -6.07 -0.53 -0.57
CA ASN A 52 -6.30 0.92 -0.44
C ASN A 52 -5.77 1.50 0.87
N ILE A 53 -5.25 0.66 1.78
CA ILE A 53 -4.68 1.12 3.05
C ILE A 53 -3.25 1.59 2.78
N ALA A 54 -2.94 2.82 3.18
CA ALA A 54 -1.55 3.28 3.25
C ALA A 54 -0.96 2.87 4.61
N PRO A 55 -0.12 1.83 4.69
CA PRO A 55 0.47 1.41 5.96
C PRO A 55 1.48 2.45 6.46
N HIS A 56 1.55 2.60 7.77
CA HIS A 56 2.60 3.36 8.45
C HIS A 56 2.97 2.66 9.77
N GLU A 57 4.19 2.87 10.24
CA GLU A 57 4.59 2.41 11.57
C GLU A 57 3.79 3.12 12.67
N PRO A 58 3.38 2.44 13.75
CA PRO A 58 2.71 3.09 14.88
C PRO A 58 3.58 4.22 15.47
N GLY A 59 3.00 5.40 15.64
CA GLY A 59 3.68 6.54 16.28
C GLY A 59 3.78 6.41 17.81
N ARG A 60 4.27 7.47 18.47
CA ARG A 60 4.42 7.52 19.95
C ARG A 60 3.12 7.82 20.70
N GLY A 61 1.96 7.62 20.07
CA GLY A 61 0.66 7.86 20.68
C GLY A 61 0.47 9.33 21.09
N GLU A 62 -0.14 9.55 22.25
CA GLU A 62 -0.51 10.86 22.78
C GLU A 62 0.66 11.85 22.91
N GLU A 63 1.89 11.34 23.06
CA GLU A 63 3.11 12.15 23.15
C GLU A 63 3.38 12.96 21.87
N CYS A 64 2.90 12.50 20.71
CA CYS A 64 3.03 13.19 19.43
C CYS A 64 1.93 14.25 19.18
N PHE A 65 0.89 14.30 20.02
CA PHE A 65 -0.19 15.24 19.85
C PHE A 65 0.22 16.58 20.47
N ALA A 66 0.61 17.52 19.63
CA ALA A 66 0.79 18.89 20.07
C ALA A 66 -0.55 19.40 20.64
N TRP A 67 -0.58 19.70 21.93
CA TRP A 67 -1.73 20.35 22.58
C TRP A 67 -2.09 21.70 21.93
N LYS A 68 -1.15 22.29 21.16
CA LYS A 68 -1.42 23.42 20.27
C LYS A 68 -1.96 22.95 18.93
N LYS A 69 -3.22 23.33 18.68
CA LYS A 69 -3.94 23.21 17.40
C LYS A 69 -3.06 23.74 16.25
N ARG A 70 -2.88 22.93 15.19
CA ARG A 70 -2.24 23.39 13.95
C ARG A 70 -3.11 24.50 13.37
N SER A 71 -2.65 25.75 13.43
CA SER A 71 -3.28 26.88 12.75
C SER A 71 -2.84 26.84 11.29
N GLY A 72 -3.59 26.12 10.46
CA GLY A 72 -3.27 25.95 9.04
C GLY A 72 -4.53 25.99 8.18
N ASN A 73 -5.27 27.10 8.23
CA ASN A 73 -6.10 27.49 7.08
C ASN A 73 -5.20 28.27 6.12
N GLU A 74 -4.32 27.55 5.43
CA GLU A 74 -3.71 28.10 4.23
C GLU A 74 -4.67 27.79 3.09
N CYS A 75 -5.25 28.86 2.55
CA CYS A 75 -6.19 28.81 1.45
C CYS A 75 -5.44 28.32 0.21
N ILE A 76 -5.41 27.02 -0.04
CA ILE A 76 -5.13 26.51 -1.38
C ILE A 76 -6.31 26.97 -2.24
N HIS A 77 -6.03 27.94 -3.11
CA HIS A 77 -6.87 28.50 -4.18
C HIS A 77 -8.26 27.81 -4.34
N ASP A 78 -9.33 28.52 -3.97
CA ASP A 78 -10.74 28.23 -4.29
C ASP A 78 -11.24 26.79 -4.06
N GLY A 79 -10.70 26.05 -3.08
CA GLY A 79 -11.09 24.66 -2.79
C GLY A 79 -11.38 24.36 -1.31
N PHE A 80 -12.19 23.33 -1.06
CA PHE A 80 -12.39 22.77 0.28
C PHE A 80 -11.17 21.92 0.68
N VAL A 81 -10.39 22.39 1.67
CA VAL A 81 -9.21 21.68 2.20
C VAL A 81 -9.59 20.47 3.05
N GLU A 82 -10.77 20.50 3.67
CA GLU A 82 -11.30 19.45 4.53
C GLU A 82 -12.80 19.27 4.34
N GLU A 83 -13.26 18.04 4.13
CA GLU A 83 -14.70 17.70 4.12
C GLU A 83 -14.99 16.32 4.73
N LYS A 84 -16.29 15.98 4.82
CA LYS A 84 -16.77 14.69 5.31
C LYS A 84 -16.76 13.65 4.19
N LEU A 85 -16.17 12.49 4.46
CA LEU A 85 -16.30 11.33 3.60
C LEU A 85 -17.64 10.63 3.89
N LEU A 86 -18.51 10.53 2.88
CA LEU A 86 -19.82 9.90 2.98
C LEU A 86 -19.90 8.59 2.18
N CYS A 87 -20.69 7.64 2.67
CA CYS A 87 -20.98 6.42 1.93
C CYS A 87 -21.94 6.70 0.77
N LEU A 88 -21.51 6.40 -0.45
CA LEU A 88 -22.30 6.53 -1.69
C LEU A 88 -23.61 5.72 -1.70
N GLY A 89 -23.82 4.81 -0.76
CA GLY A 89 -25.03 3.99 -0.69
C GLY A 89 -26.09 4.43 0.29
N CYS A 90 -25.72 5.15 1.34
CA CYS A 90 -26.66 5.46 2.41
C CYS A 90 -26.39 6.80 3.11
N ASN A 91 -25.45 7.57 2.58
CA ASN A 91 -24.96 8.86 3.08
C ASN A 91 -24.49 8.82 4.56
N ALA A 92 -24.22 7.63 5.11
CA ALA A 92 -23.59 7.51 6.41
C ALA A 92 -22.17 8.09 6.37
N ARG A 93 -21.77 8.81 7.42
CA ARG A 93 -20.42 9.35 7.55
C ARG A 93 -19.42 8.21 7.73
N LEU A 94 -18.46 8.11 6.82
CA LEU A 94 -17.34 7.17 6.88
C LEU A 94 -16.12 7.79 7.56
N GLY A 95 -15.94 9.11 7.43
CA GLY A 95 -14.80 9.82 8.00
C GLY A 95 -14.76 11.28 7.60
N TYR A 96 -13.56 11.82 7.46
CA TYR A 96 -13.23 13.11 6.88
C TYR A 96 -11.91 12.97 6.10
N PHE A 97 -11.64 13.86 5.16
CA PHE A 97 -10.33 13.98 4.52
C PHE A 97 -9.78 15.38 4.78
N ASN A 98 -8.46 15.55 4.84
CA ASN A 98 -7.81 16.84 4.95
C ASN A 98 -6.56 16.86 4.05
N TRP A 99 -6.51 17.77 3.09
CA TRP A 99 -5.41 17.88 2.12
C TRP A 99 -4.13 18.50 2.70
N ALA A 100 -4.22 19.23 3.81
CA ALA A 100 -3.06 19.70 4.58
C ALA A 100 -2.47 18.58 5.47
N GLY A 101 -3.02 17.37 5.39
CA GLY A 101 -2.60 16.20 6.14
C GLY A 101 -3.52 15.91 7.32
N MET A 102 -3.57 14.63 7.69
CA MET A 102 -4.28 14.12 8.87
C MET A 102 -3.33 13.32 9.74
N GLN A 103 -3.32 13.59 11.04
CA GLN A 103 -2.52 12.82 11.99
C GLN A 103 -3.28 11.54 12.36
N CYS A 104 -2.57 10.41 12.30
CA CYS A 104 -3.16 9.15 12.73
C CYS A 104 -3.37 9.16 14.24
N SER A 105 -4.35 8.40 14.75
CA SER A 105 -4.59 8.27 16.20
C SER A 105 -3.40 7.66 16.95
N CYS A 106 -2.49 6.98 16.25
CA CYS A 106 -1.24 6.50 16.83
C CYS A 106 -0.15 7.59 16.94
N GLY A 107 -0.39 8.80 16.44
CA GLY A 107 0.58 9.89 16.45
C GLY A 107 1.55 9.95 15.27
N ALA A 108 1.41 9.07 14.27
CA ALA A 108 2.12 9.15 12.98
C ALA A 108 1.54 10.25 12.07
#